data_AF-A0A842RXY8-F1
#
_entry.id   AF-A0A842RXY8-F1
#
_cell.length_a   1.000
_cell.length_b   1.000
_cell.length_c   1.000
_cell.angle_alpha   90.00
_cell.angle_beta   90.00
_cell.angle_gamma   90.00
#
_symmetry.space_group_name_H-M   'P 1'
#
loop_
_entity.id
_entity.type
_entity.pdbx_description
1 polymer ?
#
loop_
_entity_poly.entity_id
_entity_poly.type
_entity_poly.pdbx_seq_one_letter_code
_entity_poly.pdbx_strand_id
1 'polypeptide(L)' 'MTDLSPEEKFIIEKLEENDSKLNYKELQDLCADEFEGVRLILKKLKDKGMVDFEGMIPGFSAEITLIK' A
#
# COMPACT_ATOMS: atom_id res chain seq x y z
N MET A 1 0.22 12.43 15.44
CA MET A 1 -0.78 11.57 14.77
C MET A 1 -0.49 11.68 13.29
N THR A 2 -0.14 10.59 12.62
CA THR A 2 0.16 10.64 11.19
C THR A 2 -1.16 10.91 10.48
N ASP A 3 -1.31 12.10 9.88
CA ASP A 3 -2.47 12.43 9.05
C ASP A 3 -2.39 11.56 7.79
N LEU A 4 -3.10 10.43 7.86
CA LEU A 4 -3.26 9.50 6.75
C LEU A 4 -4.56 9.85 6.03
N SER A 5 -4.46 10.02 4.71
CA SER A 5 -5.62 10.17 3.83
C SER A 5 -6.50 8.91 3.90
N PRO A 6 -7.80 9.01 3.55
CA PRO A 6 -8.68 7.83 3.50
C PRO A 6 -8.10 6.67 2.67
N GLU A 7 -7.48 6.99 1.53
CA GLU A 7 -6.85 5.98 0.66
C GLU A 7 -5.63 5.30 1.32
N GLU A 8 -4.84 6.07 2.08
CA GLU A 8 -3.69 5.55 2.81
C GLU A 8 -4.12 4.62 3.94
N LYS A 9 -5.18 4.99 4.67
CA LYS A 9 -5.77 4.15 5.71
C LYS A 9 -6.32 2.86 5.13
N PHE A 10 -7.02 2.95 4.01
CA PHE A 10 -7.58 1.78 3.34
C PHE A 10 -6.50 0.77 2.95
N ILE A 11 -5.37 1.23 2.39
CA ILE A 11 -4.24 0.33 2.05
C ILE A 11 -3.67 -0.33 3.30
N ILE A 12 -3.48 0.44 4.39
CA ILE A 12 -2.97 -0.11 5.64
C ILE A 12 -3.93 -1.16 6.20
N GLU A 13 -5.22 -0.87 6.25
CA GLU A 13 -6.25 -1.82 6.71
C GLU A 13 -6.22 -3.11 5.87
N LYS A 14 -6.15 -2.99 4.53
CA LYS A 14 -6.07 -4.18 3.67
C LYS A 14 -4.79 -4.98 3.89
N LEU A 15 -3.66 -4.32 4.12
CA LEU A 15 -2.42 -5.00 4.49
C LEU A 15 -2.56 -5.70 5.85
N GLU A 16 -3.12 -5.04 6.87
CA GLU A 16 -3.34 -5.65 8.20
C GLU A 16 -4.27 -6.87 8.14
N GLU A 17 -5.33 -6.82 7.32
CA GLU A 17 -6.26 -7.95 7.11
C GLU A 17 -5.58 -9.15 6.41
N ASN A 18 -4.49 -8.92 5.67
CA ASN A 18 -3.78 -9.93 4.88
C ASN A 18 -2.36 -10.17 5.43
N ASP A 19 -2.24 -10.45 6.74
CA ASP A 19 -0.97 -10.79 7.39
C ASP A 19 0.14 -9.73 7.20
N SER A 20 -0.24 -8.45 7.14
CA SER A 20 0.67 -7.31 6.90
C SER A 20 1.41 -7.37 5.56
N LYS A 21 0.90 -8.15 4.59
CA LYS A 21 1.65 -8.47 3.38
C LYS A 21 0.73 -8.80 2.18
N LEU A 22 0.84 -8.02 1.11
CA LEU A 22 0.10 -8.27 -0.14
C LEU A 22 0.99 -8.04 -1.36
N ASN A 23 0.71 -8.75 -2.45
CA ASN A 23 1.33 -8.38 -3.71
C ASN A 23 0.66 -7.13 -4.30
N TYR A 24 1.40 -6.37 -5.09
CA TYR A 24 0.92 -5.11 -5.67
C TYR A 24 -0.33 -5.31 -6.55
N LYS A 25 -0.43 -6.44 -7.26
CA LYS A 25 -1.58 -6.72 -8.12
C LYS A 25 -2.85 -6.96 -7.30
N GLU A 26 -2.78 -7.77 -6.25
CA GLU A 26 -3.89 -8.03 -5.33
C GLU A 26 -4.30 -6.75 -4.62
N LEU A 27 -3.34 -5.98 -4.11
CA LEU A 27 -3.63 -4.70 -3.49
C LEU A 27 -4.25 -3.72 -4.49
N GLN A 28 -3.77 -3.70 -5.73
CA GLN A 28 -4.36 -2.89 -6.79
C GLN A 28 -5.80 -3.30 -7.09
N ASP A 29 -6.07 -4.60 -7.22
CA ASP A 29 -7.41 -5.12 -7.47
C ASP A 29 -8.36 -4.79 -6.31
N LEU A 30 -7.91 -4.92 -5.06
CA LEU A 30 -8.70 -4.56 -3.86
C LEU A 30 -8.98 -3.06 -3.74
N CYS A 31 -8.04 -2.22 -4.18
CA CYS A 31 -8.22 -0.77 -4.14
C CYS A 31 -9.01 -0.24 -5.35
N ALA A 32 -9.08 -0.99 -6.45
CA ALA A 32 -9.70 -0.54 -7.70
C ALA A 32 -11.20 -0.21 -7.56
N ASP A 33 -11.89 -0.84 -6.62
CA ASP A 33 -13.30 -0.53 -6.29
C ASP A 33 -13.46 0.80 -5.53
N GLU A 34 -12.42 1.26 -4.81
CA GLU A 34 -12.49 2.45 -3.95
C GLU A 34 -11.80 3.67 -4.58
N PHE A 35 -10.63 3.50 -5.20
CA PHE A 35 -9.85 4.60 -5.79
C PHE A 35 -8.81 4.14 -6.83
N GLU A 36 -8.39 5.08 -7.67
CA GLU A 36 -7.31 4.87 -8.65
C GLU A 36 -5.95 5.39 -8.13
N GLY A 37 -4.85 4.92 -8.72
CA GLY A 37 -3.53 5.51 -8.45
C GLY A 37 -2.77 4.95 -7.24
N VAL A 38 -3.01 3.68 -6.89
CA VAL A 38 -2.36 2.94 -5.79
C VAL A 38 -0.84 3.13 -5.72
N ARG A 39 -0.15 3.20 -6.87
CA ARG A 39 1.32 3.42 -6.92
C ARG A 39 1.77 4.70 -6.24
N LEU A 40 1.02 5.80 -6.43
CA LEU A 40 1.39 7.09 -5.86
C LEU A 40 1.20 7.05 -4.33
N ILE A 41 0.13 6.40 -3.88
CA ILE A 41 -0.20 6.28 -2.46
C ILE A 41 0.81 5.36 -1.75
N LEU A 42 1.16 4.22 -2.35
CA LEU A 42 2.22 3.33 -1.86
C LEU A 42 3.56 4.04 -1.74
N LYS A 43 3.92 4.87 -2.74
CA LYS A 43 5.13 5.70 -2.65
C LYS A 43 5.08 6.64 -1.45
N LYS A 44 3.97 7.35 -1.23
CA LYS A 44 3.79 8.24 -0.07
C LYS A 44 3.87 7.47 1.25
N LEU A 45 3.22 6.31 1.34
CA LEU A 45 3.28 5.44 2.52
C LEU A 45 4.70 4.95 2.81
N LYS A 46 5.47 4.62 1.77
CA LYS A 46 6.87 4.25 1.89
C LYS A 46 7.75 5.41 2.34
N ASP A 47 7.56 6.61 1.77
CA ASP A 47 8.22 7.84 2.22
C ASP A 47 7.87 8.18 3.69
N LYS A 48 6.66 7.81 4.14
CA LYS A 48 6.22 7.92 5.56
C LYS A 48 6.76 6.80 6.45
N GLY A 49 7.43 5.78 5.89
CA GLY A 49 7.95 4.63 6.63
C GLY A 49 6.87 3.64 7.11
N MET A 50 5.69 3.64 6.49
CA MET A 50 4.57 2.76 6.87
C MET A 50 4.58 1.44 6.11
N VAL A 51 5.08 1.43 4.87
CA VAL A 51 5.15 0.22 4.03
C VAL A 51 6.53 0.11 3.39
N ASP A 52 6.94 -1.10 3.05
CA ASP A 52 8.11 -1.36 2.23
C ASP A 52 7.78 -2.23 1.02
N PHE A 53 8.57 -2.05 -0.03
CA PHE A 53 8.53 -2.84 -1.26
C PHE A 53 9.82 -2.63 -2.05
N GLU A 54 10.13 -3.54 -2.97
CA GLU A 54 11.35 -3.43 -3.77
C GLU A 54 11.31 -2.21 -4.72
N GLY A 55 12.38 -1.38 -4.69
CA GLY A 55 12.53 -0.21 -5.54
C GLY A 55 11.83 1.06 -5.03
N MET A 56 11.74 2.07 -5.90
CA MET A 56 11.11 3.37 -5.59
C MET A 56 9.61 3.39 -5.91
N ILE A 57 9.18 2.58 -6.86
CA ILE A 57 7.78 2.37 -7.25
C ILE A 57 7.56 0.86 -7.34
N PRO A 58 6.44 0.33 -6.83
CA PRO A 58 6.17 -1.09 -6.89
C PRO A 58 6.06 -1.54 -8.36
N GLY A 59 6.87 -2.54 -8.71
CA GLY A 59 6.69 -3.31 -9.94
C GLY A 59 5.40 -4.13 -9.92
N PHE A 60 5.04 -4.70 -11.06
CA PHE A 60 3.80 -5.49 -11.20
C PHE A 60 3.75 -6.71 -10.24
N SER A 61 4.91 -7.29 -9.94
CA SER A 61 5.08 -8.40 -9.01
C SER A 61 5.69 -7.98 -7.68
N ALA A 62 5.69 -6.67 -7.37
CA ALA A 62 6.24 -6.20 -6.11
C ALA A 62 5.40 -6.69 -4.94
N GLU A 63 6.08 -6.99 -3.85
CA GLU A 63 5.49 -7.40 -2.60
C GLU A 63 5.47 -6.20 -1.66
N ILE A 64 4.29 -5.84 -1.18
CA ILE A 64 4.06 -4.72 -0.28
C ILE A 64 3.95 -5.29 1.13
N THR A 65 4.82 -4.83 2.02
CA THR A 65 4.81 -5.24 3.43
C THR A 65 4.54 -4.02 4.31
N LEU A 66 3.67 -4.17 5.30
CA LEU A 66 3.43 -3.14 6.30
C LEU A 66 4.58 -3.15 7.32
N ILE A 67 5.17 -1.98 7.57
CA ILE A 67 6.19 -1.78 8.60
C ILE A 67 5.49 -1.34 9.88
N LYS A 68 5.71 -2.07 10.97
CA LYS A 68 5.20 -1.73 12.31
C LYS A 68 6.08 -0.72 13.03
#